data_AF-A0A258QTN1-F1
#
_entry.id   AF-A0A258QTN1-F1
#
_cell.length_a   1.000
_cell.length_b   1.000
_cell.length_c   1.000
_cell.angle_alpha   90.00
_cell.angle_beta   90.00
_cell.angle_gamma   90.00
#
_symmetry.space_group_name_H-M   'P 1'
#
loop_
_entity.id
_entity.type
_entity.pdbx_description
1 polymer ?
#
loop_
_entity_poly.entity_id
_entity_poly.type
_entity_poly.pdbx_seq_one_letter_code
_entity_poly.pdbx_strand_id
1 'polypeptide(L)'
;MTADALDRARRTDDPTAKAAATAEASLLTPVAKAFSTDMGIEVASTGVQVHGGMGYIEETGAAQHLRDARIFAIYEGTNGIQAIDLVTRKLPQEGGDVVAKLIADYRSVGEAVAALNAPEFGRAGEQLAAAVDALGRATRVMLDWLSDEQSANVLAGATPYLRLFARAAGGAYLARTALVLVARFFAEDLCPQALGLEAAVVSGGEAVLQSEAALVL
;
A
#
# COMPACT_ATOMS: atom_id res chain seq x y z
N MET A 1 -11.89 -1.98 -2.10
CA MET A 1 -11.70 -0.57 -1.68
C MET A 1 -11.85 0.40 -2.84
N THR A 2 -10.94 0.46 -3.81
CA THR A 2 -11.05 1.43 -4.93
C THR A 2 -12.35 1.28 -5.72
N ALA A 3 -12.75 0.04 -6.03
CA ALA A 3 -14.03 -0.22 -6.69
C ALA A 3 -15.25 0.18 -5.85
N ASP A 4 -15.19 -0.02 -4.53
CA ASP A 4 -16.25 0.42 -3.61
C ASP A 4 -16.38 1.95 -3.58
N ALA A 5 -15.25 2.67 -3.49
CA ALA A 5 -15.24 4.13 -3.56
C ALA A 5 -15.78 4.66 -4.90
N LEU A 6 -15.39 4.04 -6.02
CA LEU A 6 -15.93 4.36 -7.34
C LEU A 6 -17.44 4.09 -7.44
N ASP A 7 -17.92 2.99 -6.88
CA ASP A 7 -19.34 2.66 -6.84
C ASP A 7 -20.14 3.66 -6.00
N ARG A 8 -19.64 4.03 -4.80
CA ARG A 8 -20.23 5.09 -3.97
C ARG A 8 -20.32 6.42 -4.72
N ALA A 9 -19.24 6.82 -5.39
CA ALA A 9 -19.19 8.05 -6.17
C ALA A 9 -20.18 8.05 -7.37
N ARG A 10 -20.44 6.88 -7.97
CA ARG A 10 -21.36 6.73 -9.10
C ARG A 10 -22.83 6.68 -8.69
N ARG A 11 -23.13 6.12 -7.51
CA ARG A 11 -24.51 5.84 -7.07
C ARG A 11 -25.13 6.91 -6.20
N THR A 12 -24.35 7.80 -5.60
CA THR A 12 -24.88 8.88 -4.76
C THR A 12 -25.33 10.09 -5.58
N ASP A 13 -26.46 10.68 -5.19
CA ASP A 13 -26.95 11.95 -5.75
C ASP A 13 -26.46 13.17 -4.95
N ASP A 14 -25.92 12.96 -3.73
CA ASP A 14 -25.34 14.03 -2.91
C ASP A 14 -23.97 14.47 -3.49
N PRO A 15 -23.82 15.73 -3.93
CA PRO A 15 -22.56 16.26 -4.46
C PRO A 15 -21.38 16.15 -3.49
N THR A 16 -21.62 16.33 -2.18
CA THR A 16 -20.56 16.28 -1.17
C THR A 16 -20.05 14.85 -0.98
N ALA A 17 -20.97 13.89 -0.78
CA ALA A 17 -20.60 12.47 -0.73
C ALA A 17 -19.90 11.99 -2.02
N LYS A 18 -20.35 12.48 -3.18
CA LYS A 18 -19.73 12.15 -4.48
C LYS A 18 -18.29 12.64 -4.58
N ALA A 19 -18.04 13.89 -4.17
CA ALA A 19 -16.70 14.47 -4.17
C ALA A 19 -15.75 13.69 -3.24
N ALA A 20 -16.20 13.40 -2.01
CA ALA A 20 -15.42 12.65 -1.04
C ALA A 20 -15.06 11.23 -1.54
N ALA A 21 -16.04 10.49 -2.08
CA ALA A 21 -15.80 9.15 -2.62
C ALA A 21 -14.90 9.17 -3.88
N THR A 22 -15.00 10.22 -4.70
CA THR A 22 -14.13 10.42 -5.86
C THR A 22 -12.68 10.69 -5.44
N ALA A 23 -12.48 11.53 -4.41
CA ALA A 23 -11.15 11.82 -3.87
C ALA A 23 -10.51 10.57 -3.26
N GLU A 24 -11.27 9.81 -2.47
CA GLU A 24 -10.83 8.52 -1.92
C GLU A 24 -10.43 7.53 -3.02
N ALA A 25 -11.27 7.39 -4.06
CA ALA A 25 -10.95 6.55 -5.21
C ALA A 25 -9.67 7.02 -5.93
N SER A 26 -9.49 8.33 -6.09
CA SER A 26 -8.28 8.90 -6.70
C SER A 26 -7.01 8.55 -5.93
N LEU A 27 -7.08 8.61 -4.59
CA LEU A 27 -5.98 8.24 -3.70
C LEU A 27 -5.66 6.74 -3.75
N LEU A 28 -6.70 5.89 -3.77
CA LEU A 28 -6.54 4.44 -3.78
C LEU A 28 -6.17 3.84 -5.14
N THR A 29 -6.36 4.57 -6.24
CA THR A 29 -6.09 4.08 -7.61
C THR A 29 -4.61 3.69 -7.82
N PRO A 30 -3.61 4.55 -7.54
CA PRO A 30 -2.21 4.17 -7.72
C PRO A 30 -1.79 3.03 -6.80
N VAL A 31 -2.31 2.99 -5.56
CA VAL A 31 -2.07 1.89 -4.61
C VAL A 31 -2.61 0.58 -5.18
N ALA A 32 -3.86 0.57 -5.64
CA ALA A 32 -4.48 -0.61 -6.23
C ALA A 32 -3.72 -1.10 -7.46
N LYS A 33 -3.27 -0.19 -8.34
CA LYS A 33 -2.52 -0.57 -9.53
C LYS A 33 -1.15 -1.13 -9.19
N ALA A 34 -0.33 -0.42 -8.42
CA ALA A 34 1.05 -0.84 -8.18
C ALA A 34 1.12 -2.06 -7.25
N PHE A 35 0.34 -2.07 -6.16
CA PHE A 35 0.40 -3.18 -5.20
C PHE A 35 -0.14 -4.48 -5.79
N SER A 36 -1.29 -4.46 -6.47
CA SER A 36 -1.87 -5.69 -7.02
C SER A 36 -0.97 -6.31 -8.09
N THR A 37 -0.27 -5.49 -8.86
CA THR A 37 0.63 -5.97 -9.92
C THR A 37 1.96 -6.47 -9.37
N ASP A 38 2.53 -5.81 -8.35
CA ASP A 38 3.65 -6.36 -7.58
C ASP A 38 3.27 -7.73 -6.98
N MET A 39 2.12 -7.83 -6.31
CA MET A 39 1.66 -9.09 -5.72
C MET A 39 1.33 -10.16 -6.77
N GLY A 40 0.79 -9.78 -7.94
CA GLY A 40 0.55 -10.71 -9.04
C GLY A 40 1.84 -11.36 -9.53
N ILE A 41 2.93 -10.61 -9.58
CA ILE A 41 4.25 -11.13 -9.93
C ILE A 41 4.78 -12.08 -8.85
N GLU A 42 4.73 -11.66 -7.58
CA GLU A 42 5.21 -12.49 -6.46
C GLU A 42 4.44 -13.81 -6.34
N VAL A 43 3.12 -13.76 -6.50
CA VAL A 43 2.26 -14.95 -6.48
C VAL A 43 2.54 -15.84 -7.69
N ALA A 44 2.69 -15.29 -8.90
CA ALA A 44 3.04 -16.09 -10.07
C ALA A 44 4.43 -16.73 -9.94
N SER A 45 5.40 -16.01 -9.36
CA SER A 45 6.74 -16.55 -9.06
C SER A 45 6.68 -17.68 -8.03
N THR A 46 5.87 -17.51 -6.97
CA THR A 46 5.60 -18.58 -6.01
C THR A 46 4.93 -19.78 -6.69
N GLY A 47 4.02 -19.54 -7.63
CA GLY A 47 3.38 -20.58 -8.44
C GLY A 47 4.39 -21.42 -9.24
N VAL A 48 5.41 -20.79 -9.83
CA VAL A 48 6.54 -21.51 -10.44
C VAL A 48 7.29 -22.33 -9.39
N GLN A 49 7.62 -21.74 -8.25
CA GLN A 49 8.40 -22.39 -7.19
C GLN A 49 7.72 -23.65 -6.62
N VAL A 50 6.39 -23.65 -6.48
CA VAL A 50 5.61 -24.80 -5.97
C VAL A 50 5.75 -26.04 -6.86
N HIS A 51 5.98 -25.86 -8.16
CA HIS A 51 6.17 -26.95 -9.12
C HIS A 51 7.64 -27.44 -9.21
N GLY A 52 8.56 -26.83 -8.45
CA GLY A 52 9.99 -27.14 -8.52
C GLY A 52 10.57 -26.93 -9.92
N GLY A 53 11.49 -27.80 -10.36
CA GLY A 53 12.12 -27.70 -11.68
C GLY A 53 11.11 -27.75 -12.83
N MET A 54 9.99 -28.47 -12.66
CA MET A 54 8.93 -28.52 -13.67
C MET A 54 8.23 -27.18 -13.86
N GLY A 55 8.16 -26.33 -12.83
CA GLY A 55 7.57 -24.98 -12.97
C GLY A 55 8.32 -24.06 -13.92
N TYR A 56 9.60 -24.34 -14.17
CA TYR A 56 10.42 -23.62 -15.14
C TYR A 56 10.23 -24.13 -16.59
N ILE A 57 9.67 -25.32 -16.74
CA ILE A 57 9.42 -25.99 -18.02
C ILE A 57 8.06 -25.53 -18.57
N GLU A 58 8.05 -25.01 -19.80
CA GLU A 58 6.89 -24.35 -20.40
C GLU A 58 5.65 -25.27 -20.49
N GLU A 59 5.82 -26.58 -20.64
CA GLU A 59 4.69 -27.54 -20.67
C GLU A 59 3.80 -27.51 -19.42
N THR A 60 4.30 -27.03 -18.27
CA THR A 60 3.47 -26.89 -17.05
C THR A 60 2.58 -25.66 -17.06
N GLY A 61 2.86 -24.67 -17.92
CA GLY A 61 2.16 -23.39 -17.97
C GLY A 61 2.48 -22.41 -16.83
N ALA A 62 3.18 -22.83 -15.77
CA ALA A 62 3.49 -21.96 -14.63
C ALA A 62 4.39 -20.78 -15.02
N ALA A 63 5.41 -21.03 -15.86
CA ALA A 63 6.31 -19.99 -16.37
C ALA A 63 5.56 -18.93 -17.21
N GLN A 64 4.52 -19.33 -17.95
CA GLN A 64 3.69 -18.39 -18.72
C GLN A 64 3.01 -17.37 -17.81
N HIS A 65 2.40 -17.80 -16.70
CA HIS A 65 1.75 -16.88 -15.77
C HIS A 65 2.70 -15.84 -15.19
N LEU A 66 3.95 -16.21 -14.90
CA LEU A 66 4.96 -15.26 -14.46
C LEU A 66 5.26 -14.24 -15.57
N ARG A 67 5.49 -14.68 -16.82
CA ARG A 67 5.73 -13.79 -17.96
C ARG A 67 4.55 -12.83 -18.18
N ASP A 68 3.32 -13.34 -18.14
CA ASP A 68 2.10 -12.56 -18.34
C ASP A 68 1.89 -11.53 -17.21
N ALA A 69 2.19 -11.90 -15.95
CA ALA A 69 2.07 -11.00 -14.81
C ALA A 69 3.05 -9.81 -14.87
N ARG A 70 4.23 -9.98 -15.47
CA ARG A 70 5.28 -8.93 -15.48
C ARG A 70 4.85 -7.65 -16.19
N ILE A 71 4.01 -7.75 -17.22
CA ILE A 71 3.63 -6.57 -18.02
C ILE A 71 2.79 -5.57 -17.21
N PHE A 72 2.01 -6.04 -16.24
CA PHE A 72 1.09 -5.19 -15.50
C PHE A 72 1.80 -4.17 -14.60
N ALA A 73 3.03 -4.46 -14.14
CA ALA A 73 3.84 -3.50 -13.40
C ALA A 73 4.44 -2.38 -14.28
N ILE A 74 4.35 -2.53 -15.61
CA ILE A 74 5.01 -1.65 -16.59
C ILE A 74 3.99 -0.77 -17.32
N TYR A 75 2.91 -1.35 -17.85
CA TYR A 75 1.89 -0.61 -18.61
C TYR A 75 1.04 0.29 -17.72
N GLU A 76 0.39 1.29 -18.36
CA GLU A 76 -0.47 2.29 -17.71
C GLU A 76 0.23 3.05 -16.57
N GLY A 77 1.53 3.29 -16.76
CA GLY A 77 2.43 3.89 -15.77
C GLY A 77 3.10 2.84 -14.90
N THR A 78 4.43 2.85 -14.88
CA THR A 78 5.22 1.90 -14.08
C THR A 78 4.90 2.02 -12.60
N ASN A 79 5.12 0.96 -11.82
CA ASN A 79 4.81 0.99 -10.38
C ASN A 79 5.56 2.11 -9.63
N GLY A 80 6.77 2.48 -10.06
CA GLY A 80 7.48 3.66 -9.54
C GLY A 80 6.78 4.99 -9.87
N ILE A 81 6.27 5.14 -11.09
CA ILE A 81 5.49 6.33 -11.48
C ILE A 81 4.17 6.41 -10.70
N GLN A 82 3.51 5.28 -10.44
CA GLN A 82 2.32 5.24 -9.58
C GLN A 82 2.64 5.63 -8.13
N ALA A 83 3.79 5.21 -7.61
CA ALA A 83 4.26 5.62 -6.29
C ALA A 83 4.54 7.13 -6.23
N ILE A 84 5.19 7.68 -7.26
CA ILE A 84 5.43 9.12 -7.38
C ILE A 84 4.10 9.89 -7.50
N ASP A 85 3.16 9.40 -8.30
CA ASP A 85 1.81 9.97 -8.41
C ASP A 85 1.12 10.04 -7.04
N LEU A 86 1.12 8.92 -6.31
CA LEU A 86 0.55 8.83 -4.99
C LEU A 86 1.12 9.93 -4.08
N VAL A 87 2.44 9.99 -3.93
CA VAL A 87 3.05 10.94 -2.98
C VAL A 87 2.98 12.39 -3.45
N THR A 88 3.17 12.68 -4.73
CA THR A 88 3.27 14.07 -5.21
C THR A 88 1.93 14.70 -5.58
N ARG A 89 0.94 13.92 -6.03
CA ARG A 89 -0.34 14.44 -6.53
C ARG A 89 -1.55 14.02 -5.72
N LYS A 90 -1.53 12.83 -5.09
CA LYS A 90 -2.69 12.30 -4.37
C LYS A 90 -2.66 12.60 -2.87
N LEU A 91 -1.50 12.48 -2.23
CA LEU A 91 -1.37 12.81 -0.80
C LEU A 91 -1.75 14.26 -0.46
N PRO A 92 -1.31 15.30 -1.19
CA PRO A 92 -1.61 16.68 -0.79
C PRO A 92 -3.05 17.12 -1.14
N GLN A 93 -3.90 16.23 -1.67
CA GLN A 93 -5.29 16.57 -2.00
C GLN A 93 -6.02 17.08 -0.76
N GLU A 94 -6.71 18.21 -0.90
CA GLU A 94 -7.40 18.90 0.20
C GLU A 94 -6.47 19.16 1.41
N GLY A 95 -5.20 19.48 1.15
CA GLY A 95 -4.21 19.72 2.22
C GLY A 95 -3.82 18.47 3.01
N GLY A 96 -4.11 17.27 2.50
CA GLY A 96 -3.89 16.00 3.20
C GLY A 96 -5.12 15.47 3.94
N ASP A 97 -6.25 16.19 3.92
CA ASP A 97 -7.46 15.78 4.64
C ASP A 97 -8.03 14.45 4.13
N VAL A 98 -7.92 14.17 2.82
CA VAL A 98 -8.42 12.91 2.23
C VAL A 98 -7.71 11.71 2.82
N VAL A 99 -6.37 11.73 2.86
CA VAL A 99 -5.58 10.62 3.41
C VAL A 99 -5.71 10.54 4.94
N ALA A 100 -5.82 11.69 5.63
CA ALA A 100 -6.01 11.71 7.08
C ALA A 100 -7.33 11.03 7.50
N LYS A 101 -8.44 11.32 6.79
CA LYS A 101 -9.74 10.66 7.02
C LYS A 101 -9.66 9.16 6.78
N LEU A 102 -8.97 8.74 5.72
CA LEU A 102 -8.83 7.32 5.38
C LEU A 102 -7.98 6.55 6.41
N ILE A 103 -6.89 7.16 6.90
CA ILE A 103 -6.08 6.59 7.98
C ILE A 103 -6.89 6.48 9.28
N ALA A 104 -7.71 7.48 9.59
CA ALA A 104 -8.61 7.43 10.76
C ALA A 104 -9.64 6.30 10.63
N ASP A 105 -10.20 6.10 9.43
CA ASP A 105 -11.09 4.96 9.15
C ASP A 105 -10.37 3.62 9.40
N TYR A 106 -9.15 3.45 8.90
CA TYR A 106 -8.37 2.22 9.13
C TYR A 106 -8.05 1.99 10.61
N ARG A 107 -7.77 3.06 11.36
CA ARG A 107 -7.54 2.98 12.80
C ARG A 107 -8.79 2.46 13.51
N SER A 108 -9.97 2.98 13.15
CA SER A 108 -11.24 2.52 13.72
C SER A 108 -11.49 1.02 13.48
N VAL A 109 -11.02 0.48 12.35
CA VAL A 109 -11.08 -0.97 12.08
C VAL A 109 -10.19 -1.74 13.05
N GLY A 110 -8.94 -1.32 13.22
CA GLY A 110 -8.01 -1.97 14.14
C GLY A 110 -8.55 -1.99 15.56
N GLU A 111 -9.10 -0.87 16.02
CA GLU A 111 -9.76 -0.73 17.33
C GLU A 111 -10.97 -1.66 17.45
N ALA A 112 -11.83 -1.74 16.43
CA ALA A 112 -12.99 -2.62 16.43
C ALA A 112 -12.57 -4.10 16.51
N VAL A 113 -11.56 -4.52 15.74
CA VAL A 113 -11.03 -5.90 15.78
C VAL A 113 -10.45 -6.21 17.16
N ALA A 114 -9.69 -5.29 17.75
CA ALA A 114 -9.15 -5.45 19.09
C ALA A 114 -10.26 -5.57 20.15
N ALA A 115 -11.32 -4.76 20.02
CA ALA A 115 -12.46 -4.76 20.94
C ALA A 115 -13.29 -6.05 20.89
N LEU A 116 -13.32 -6.78 19.77
CA LEU A 116 -13.99 -8.08 19.69
C LEU A 116 -13.41 -9.10 20.68
N ASN A 117 -12.11 -8.99 20.99
CA ASN A 117 -11.38 -9.89 21.90
C ASN A 117 -11.64 -11.39 21.60
N ALA A 118 -11.83 -11.72 20.32
CA ALA A 118 -12.12 -13.07 19.85
C ALA A 118 -10.80 -13.83 19.60
N PRO A 119 -10.60 -15.03 20.17
CA PRO A 119 -9.36 -15.80 20.00
C PRO A 119 -8.99 -16.08 18.54
N GLU A 120 -9.99 -16.15 17.66
CA GLU A 120 -9.82 -16.37 16.23
C GLU A 120 -9.04 -15.24 15.55
N PHE A 121 -9.15 -14.01 16.06
CA PHE A 121 -8.41 -12.86 15.55
C PHE A 121 -6.98 -12.75 16.08
N GLY A 122 -6.60 -13.51 17.12
CA GLY A 122 -5.23 -13.48 17.68
C GLY A 122 -4.78 -12.05 17.98
N ARG A 123 -3.62 -11.64 17.44
CA ARG A 123 -3.04 -10.29 17.57
C ARG A 123 -3.39 -9.38 16.38
N ALA A 124 -4.38 -9.72 15.56
CA ALA A 124 -4.69 -8.99 14.34
C ALA A 124 -4.99 -7.50 14.58
N GLY A 125 -5.77 -7.19 15.64
CA GLY A 125 -6.08 -5.80 16.00
C GLY A 125 -4.84 -4.98 16.35
N GLU A 126 -3.95 -5.54 17.18
CA GLU A 126 -2.67 -4.92 17.58
C GLU A 126 -1.77 -4.65 16.37
N GLN A 127 -1.56 -5.67 15.52
CA GLN A 127 -0.68 -5.55 14.37
C GLN A 127 -1.24 -4.61 13.29
N LEU A 128 -2.56 -4.60 13.09
CA LEU A 128 -3.21 -3.64 12.20
C LEU A 128 -3.07 -2.21 12.74
N ALA A 129 -3.30 -1.99 14.03
CA ALA A 129 -3.12 -0.68 14.64
C ALA A 129 -1.68 -0.15 14.46
N ALA A 130 -0.68 -1.01 14.72
CA ALA A 130 0.72 -0.66 14.52
C ALA A 130 1.04 -0.26 13.06
N ALA A 131 0.50 -0.98 12.08
CA ALA A 131 0.68 -0.67 10.66
C ALA A 131 -0.02 0.63 10.25
N VAL A 132 -1.22 0.91 10.77
CA VAL A 132 -1.94 2.15 10.50
C VAL A 132 -1.23 3.36 11.13
N ASP A 133 -0.68 3.21 12.33
CA ASP A 133 0.08 4.28 12.98
C ASP A 133 1.42 4.54 12.27
N ALA A 134 2.08 3.49 11.76
CA ALA A 134 3.25 3.63 10.90
C ALA A 134 2.92 4.41 9.61
N LEU A 135 1.80 4.08 8.95
CA LEU A 135 1.30 4.86 7.81
C LEU A 135 1.02 6.32 8.19
N GLY A 136 0.41 6.57 9.36
CA GLY A 136 0.13 7.92 9.85
C GLY A 136 1.39 8.75 10.11
N ARG A 137 2.45 8.15 10.69
CA ARG A 137 3.74 8.82 10.90
C ARG A 137 4.43 9.12 9.56
N ALA A 138 4.54 8.12 8.68
CA ALA A 138 5.15 8.28 7.37
C ALA A 138 4.42 9.32 6.50
N THR A 139 3.09 9.37 6.57
CA THR A 139 2.27 10.34 5.80
C THR A 139 2.54 11.77 6.25
N ARG A 140 2.70 12.01 7.56
CA ARG A 140 3.07 13.35 8.06
C ARG A 140 4.43 13.79 7.54
N VAL A 141 5.44 12.93 7.63
CA VAL A 141 6.78 13.22 7.10
C VAL A 141 6.75 13.52 5.60
N MET A 142 5.98 12.75 4.83
CA MET A 142 5.79 12.98 3.40
C MET A 142 5.15 14.33 3.09
N LEU A 143 4.10 14.71 3.82
CA LEU A 143 3.44 16.01 3.66
C LEU A 143 4.36 17.16 4.08
N ASP A 144 5.12 17.00 5.16
CA ASP A 144 6.11 17.99 5.61
C ASP A 144 7.18 18.20 4.54
N TRP A 145 7.72 17.13 3.95
CA TRP A 145 8.70 17.24 2.86
C TRP A 145 8.12 17.82 1.57
N LEU A 146 6.84 17.58 1.26
CA LEU A 146 6.19 18.20 0.10
C LEU A 146 6.04 19.71 0.25
N SER A 147 5.99 20.21 1.48
CA SER A 147 5.97 21.66 1.75
C SER A 147 7.34 22.33 1.55
N ASP A 148 8.41 21.54 1.46
CA ASP A 148 9.78 21.99 1.18
C ASP A 148 10.15 21.66 -0.29
N GLU A 149 10.13 22.67 -1.15
CA GLU A 149 10.42 22.54 -2.58
C GLU A 149 11.82 21.94 -2.89
N GLN A 150 12.75 21.93 -1.93
CA GLN A 150 14.09 21.39 -2.10
C GLN A 150 14.21 19.91 -1.67
N SER A 151 13.17 19.33 -1.07
CA SER A 151 13.24 17.98 -0.51
C SER A 151 13.12 16.90 -1.58
N ALA A 152 14.26 16.36 -2.03
CA ALA A 152 14.32 15.17 -2.87
C ALA A 152 13.88 13.87 -2.13
N ASN A 153 13.71 13.93 -0.81
CA ASN A 153 13.34 12.78 0.03
C ASN A 153 11.95 12.21 -0.29
N VAL A 154 11.01 13.04 -0.75
CA VAL A 154 9.66 12.61 -1.15
C VAL A 154 9.73 11.52 -2.22
N LEU A 155 10.57 11.72 -3.24
CA LEU A 155 10.71 10.78 -4.35
C LEU A 155 11.43 9.51 -3.93
N ALA A 156 12.46 9.62 -3.09
CA ALA A 156 13.19 8.47 -2.58
C ALA A 156 12.30 7.55 -1.72
N GLY A 157 11.40 8.13 -0.92
CA GLY A 157 10.45 7.38 -0.09
C GLY A 157 9.17 6.94 -0.80
N ALA A 158 8.95 7.30 -2.07
CA ALA A 158 7.66 7.07 -2.75
C ALA A 158 7.27 5.58 -2.82
N THR A 159 8.16 4.73 -3.32
CA THR A 159 7.93 3.29 -3.46
C THR A 159 7.67 2.58 -2.11
N PRO A 160 8.52 2.74 -1.08
CA PRO A 160 8.24 2.14 0.22
C PRO A 160 6.97 2.72 0.87
N TYR A 161 6.65 4.00 0.65
CA TYR A 161 5.39 4.60 1.12
C TYR A 161 4.16 3.94 0.48
N LEU A 162 4.17 3.71 -0.83
CA LEU A 162 3.06 3.01 -1.50
C LEU A 162 2.85 1.60 -0.93
N ARG A 163 3.94 0.87 -0.68
CA ARG A 163 3.86 -0.46 -0.05
C ARG A 163 3.35 -0.39 1.38
N LEU A 164 3.80 0.58 2.18
CA LEU A 164 3.31 0.82 3.53
C LEU A 164 1.80 1.09 3.53
N PHE A 165 1.35 1.97 2.64
CA PHE A 165 -0.06 2.28 2.45
C PHE A 165 -0.85 1.00 2.15
N ALA A 166 -0.37 0.19 1.21
CA ALA A 166 -1.03 -1.06 0.83
C ALA A 166 -1.12 -2.07 1.99
N ARG A 167 -0.11 -2.15 2.87
CA ARG A 167 -0.17 -3.01 4.07
C ARG A 167 -1.25 -2.56 5.05
N ALA A 168 -1.32 -1.27 5.35
CA ALA A 168 -2.34 -0.75 6.25
C ALA A 168 -3.76 -0.87 5.65
N ALA A 169 -3.94 -0.45 4.40
CA ALA A 169 -5.22 -0.51 3.71
C ALA A 169 -5.71 -1.95 3.51
N GLY A 170 -4.82 -2.86 3.08
CA GLY A 170 -5.13 -4.27 2.89
C GLY A 170 -5.54 -4.95 4.20
N GLY A 171 -4.82 -4.68 5.29
CA GLY A 171 -5.15 -5.21 6.61
C GLY A 171 -6.52 -4.73 7.10
N ALA A 172 -6.81 -3.43 6.98
CA ALA A 172 -8.10 -2.87 7.36
C ALA A 172 -9.26 -3.45 6.52
N TYR A 173 -9.05 -3.64 5.21
CA TYR A 173 -10.09 -4.20 4.35
C TYR A 173 -10.37 -5.67 4.64
N LEU A 174 -9.33 -6.50 4.77
CA LEU A 174 -9.49 -7.91 5.09
C LEU A 174 -10.14 -8.10 6.46
N ALA A 175 -9.80 -7.27 7.44
CA ALA A 175 -10.47 -7.24 8.73
C ALA A 175 -11.98 -6.94 8.64
N ARG A 176 -12.42 -6.12 7.67
CA ARG A 176 -13.84 -5.80 7.46
C ARG A 176 -14.60 -6.91 6.72
N THR A 177 -13.98 -7.55 5.72
CA THR A 177 -14.74 -8.34 4.72
C THR A 177 -14.28 -9.78 4.52
N ALA A 178 -13.11 -10.17 5.01
CA ALA A 178 -12.54 -11.49 4.74
C ALA A 178 -12.91 -12.53 5.81
N LEU A 179 -12.65 -13.80 5.49
CA LEU A 179 -12.66 -14.86 6.50
C LEU A 179 -11.62 -14.54 7.58
N VAL A 180 -11.99 -14.80 8.85
CA VAL A 180 -11.18 -14.43 10.02
C VAL A 180 -9.73 -14.92 9.91
N LEU A 181 -9.50 -16.13 9.41
CA LEU A 181 -8.15 -16.69 9.24
C LEU A 181 -7.30 -15.91 8.23
N VAL A 182 -7.88 -15.44 7.12
CA VAL A 182 -7.16 -14.65 6.11
C VAL A 182 -6.84 -13.26 6.65
N ALA A 183 -7.80 -12.64 7.33
CA ALA A 183 -7.60 -11.35 7.99
C ALA A 183 -6.49 -11.44 9.05
N ARG A 184 -6.52 -12.49 9.88
CA ARG A 184 -5.50 -12.74 10.89
C ARG A 184 -4.12 -12.97 10.27
N PHE A 185 -4.00 -13.86 9.29
CA PHE A 185 -2.72 -14.11 8.61
C PHE A 185 -2.15 -12.81 8.03
N PHE A 186 -2.96 -12.03 7.32
CA PHE A 186 -2.48 -10.76 6.76
C PHE A 186 -2.01 -9.80 7.87
N ALA A 187 -2.76 -9.69 8.95
CA ALA A 187 -2.41 -8.83 10.07
C ALA A 187 -1.16 -9.32 10.83
N GLU A 188 -0.99 -10.62 11.07
CA GLU A 188 0.12 -11.15 11.86
C GLU A 188 1.41 -11.35 11.05
N ASP A 189 1.32 -11.55 9.72
CA ASP A 189 2.48 -11.88 8.88
C ASP A 189 2.89 -10.76 7.92
N LEU A 190 1.94 -9.95 7.45
CA LEU A 190 2.20 -8.92 6.43
C LEU A 190 2.17 -7.49 6.99
N CYS A 191 1.27 -7.17 7.91
CA CYS A 191 1.25 -5.86 8.57
C CYS A 191 2.53 -5.53 9.37
N PRO A 192 3.25 -6.47 10.03
CA PRO A 192 4.47 -6.11 10.76
C PRO A 192 5.57 -5.49 9.88
N GLN A 193 5.57 -5.81 8.57
CA GLN A 193 6.49 -5.23 7.58
C GLN A 193 6.33 -3.70 7.46
N ALA A 194 5.18 -3.15 7.87
CA ALA A 194 4.90 -1.72 7.86
C ALA A 194 5.94 -0.91 8.65
N LEU A 195 6.46 -1.43 9.77
CA LEU A 195 7.46 -0.74 10.58
C LEU A 195 8.79 -0.59 9.85
N GLY A 196 9.21 -1.63 9.12
CA GLY A 196 10.42 -1.56 8.27
C GLY A 196 10.22 -0.64 7.07
N LEU A 197 9.03 -0.63 6.49
CA LEU A 197 8.69 0.29 5.39
C LEU A 197 8.64 1.75 5.86
N GLU A 198 8.13 2.02 7.06
CA GLU A 198 8.19 3.36 7.67
C GLU A 198 9.63 3.83 7.81
N ALA A 199 10.53 2.99 8.34
CA ALA A 199 11.93 3.34 8.43
C ALA A 199 12.52 3.65 7.04
N ALA A 200 12.24 2.82 6.04
CA ALA A 200 12.69 3.06 4.66
C ALA A 200 12.13 4.36 4.07
N VAL A 201 10.90 4.75 4.42
CA VAL A 201 10.30 6.02 4.01
C VAL A 201 11.00 7.21 4.66
N VAL A 202 11.18 7.15 5.98
CA VAL A 202 11.59 8.32 6.78
C VAL A 202 13.11 8.55 6.72
N SER A 203 13.92 7.49 6.63
CA SER A 203 15.39 7.60 6.67
C SER A 203 16.10 7.02 5.43
N GLY A 204 15.38 6.40 4.50
CA GLY A 204 16.02 5.72 3.36
C GLY A 204 16.62 6.64 2.29
N GLY A 205 16.16 7.89 2.22
CA GLY A 205 16.58 8.85 1.20
C GLY A 205 18.04 9.28 1.29
N GLU A 206 18.57 9.45 2.51
CA GLU A 206 19.92 9.98 2.74
C GLU A 206 21.00 9.16 2.03
N ALA A 207 20.93 7.82 2.11
CA ALA A 207 21.92 6.93 1.52
C ALA A 207 22.00 7.04 -0.02
N VAL A 208 20.89 7.37 -0.67
CA VAL A 208 20.85 7.55 -2.13
C VAL A 208 21.25 8.97 -2.52
N LEU A 209 20.72 9.97 -1.80
CA LEU A 209 20.93 11.39 -2.12
C LEU A 209 22.34 11.89 -1.78
N GLN A 210 23.03 11.24 -0.84
CA GLN A 210 24.41 11.58 -0.44
C GLN A 210 25.46 10.67 -1.10
N SER A 211 25.06 9.81 -2.04
CA SER A 211 25.94 8.81 -2.65
C SER A 211 27.13 9.40 -3.43
N GLU A 212 27.00 10.61 -3.98
CA GLU A 212 28.11 11.30 -4.66
C GLU A 212 29.27 11.65 -3.70
N ALA A 213 28.99 11.86 -2.41
CA ALA A 213 30.03 12.14 -1.41
C ALA A 213 30.80 10.87 -0.97
N ALA A 214 30.23 9.68 -1.20
CA ALA A 214 30.79 8.40 -0.75
C ALA A 214 31.67 7.69 -1.81
N LEU A 215 31.70 8.18 -3.06
CA LEU A 215 32.51 7.61 -4.16
C LEU A 215 34.01 8.00 -4.11
N VAL A 216 34.50 8.53 -2.99
CA VAL A 216 35.89 8.98 -2.80
C VAL A 216 36.72 7.99 -1.94
N LEU A 217 36.20 6.79 -1.67
CA LEU A 217 36.94 5.68 -1.05
C LEU A 217 37.36 4.64 -2.10
#